data_AF-A0A652Z0Y2-F1
#
_entry.id   AF-A0A652Z0Y2-F1
#
_cell.length_a   1.000
_cell.length_b   1.000
_cell.length_c   1.000
_cell.angle_alpha   90.00
_cell.angle_beta   90.00
_cell.angle_gamma   90.00
#
_symmetry.space_group_name_H-M   'P 1'
#
loop_
_entity.id
_entity.type
_entity.pdbx_description
1 polymer ?
#
loop_
_entity_poly.entity_id
_entity_poly.type
_entity_poly.pdbx_seq_one_letter_code
_entity_poly.pdbx_strand_id
1 'polypeptide(L)'
;MPQVNPFTIRMQVARMFEQGQSLFAELKVQDWLKERNHNPKDYVIRFHQKMAPVGSNSSVMVEIELIRKDGQPVDEWLLQEINRQS
;
A
#
# COMPACT_ATOMS: atom_id res chain seq x y z
N MET A 1 -18.74 5.06 12.41
CA MET A 1 -18.92 4.15 11.26
C MET A 1 -17.62 4.17 10.47
N PRO A 2 -16.88 3.07 10.32
CA PRO A 2 -15.65 3.12 9.55
C PRO A 2 -16.04 3.44 8.11
N GLN A 3 -15.44 4.51 7.56
CA GLN A 3 -15.61 4.86 6.16
C GLN A 3 -15.12 3.66 5.34
N VAL A 4 -16.04 2.91 4.76
CA VAL A 4 -15.72 1.85 3.80
C VAL A 4 -15.13 2.58 2.60
N ASN A 5 -13.82 2.78 2.61
CA ASN A 5 -13.09 3.39 1.52
C ASN A 5 -13.23 2.42 0.34
N PRO A 6 -13.97 2.77 -0.74
CA PRO A 6 -14.18 1.85 -1.86
C PRO A 6 -12.90 1.64 -2.67
N PHE A 7 -11.85 2.43 -2.38
CA PHE A 7 -10.56 2.36 -3.04
C PHE A 7 -9.55 1.61 -2.18
N THR A 8 -8.89 0.60 -2.77
CA THR A 8 -7.83 -0.16 -2.11
C THR A 8 -6.69 0.76 -1.69
N ILE A 9 -5.96 0.40 -0.63
CA ILE A 9 -4.79 1.15 -0.16
C ILE A 9 -3.78 1.37 -1.29
N ARG A 10 -3.63 0.36 -2.17
CA ARG A 10 -2.81 0.44 -3.38
C ARG A 10 -3.22 1.58 -4.31
N MET A 11 -4.51 1.75 -4.61
CA MET A 11 -4.98 2.87 -5.44
C MET A 11 -4.73 4.22 -4.78
N GLN A 12 -4.93 4.32 -3.46
CA GLN A 12 -4.71 5.57 -2.72
C GLN A 12 -3.23 5.96 -2.76
N VAL A 13 -2.34 4.98 -2.54
CA VAL A 13 -0.89 5.17 -2.67
C VAL A 13 -0.52 5.54 -4.11
N ALA A 14 -1.04 4.83 -5.12
CA ALA A 14 -0.76 5.14 -6.52
C ALA A 14 -1.13 6.59 -6.88
N ARG A 15 -2.32 7.04 -6.45
CA ARG A 15 -2.75 8.44 -6.64
C ARG A 15 -1.83 9.44 -5.92
N MET A 16 -1.36 9.11 -4.71
CA MET A 16 -0.40 9.96 -4.00
C MET A 16 0.91 10.08 -4.79
N PHE A 17 1.39 9.01 -5.41
CA PHE A 17 2.57 9.06 -6.30
C PHE A 17 2.30 9.92 -7.54
N GLU A 18 1.13 9.77 -8.19
CA GLU A 18 0.74 10.60 -9.33
C GLU A 18 0.66 12.11 -8.98
N GLN A 19 0.25 12.42 -7.75
CA GLN A 19 0.10 13.79 -7.26
C GLN A 19 1.37 14.37 -6.63
N GLY A 20 2.49 13.64 -6.63
CA GLY A 20 3.74 14.07 -5.99
C GLY A 20 3.70 14.07 -4.45
N GLN A 21 2.70 13.40 -3.84
CA GLN A 21 2.50 13.25 -2.40
C GLN A 21 3.07 11.94 -1.84
N SER A 22 4.06 11.35 -2.52
CA SER A 22 4.68 10.07 -2.12
C SER A 22 5.27 10.08 -0.72
N LEU A 23 5.66 11.24 -0.20
CA LEU A 23 6.12 11.42 1.19
C LEU A 23 5.08 10.97 2.23
N PHE A 24 3.79 11.08 1.91
CA PHE A 24 2.70 10.67 2.80
C PHE A 24 2.23 9.22 2.55
N ALA A 25 2.72 8.58 1.49
CA ALA A 25 2.33 7.20 1.16
C ALA A 25 2.74 6.22 2.26
N GLU A 26 3.91 6.43 2.89
CA GLU A 26 4.35 5.62 4.01
C GLU A 26 3.38 5.72 5.20
N LEU A 27 3.07 6.94 5.65
CA LEU A 27 2.11 7.18 6.73
C LEU A 27 0.76 6.53 6.44
N LYS A 28 0.32 6.60 5.18
CA LYS A 28 -0.94 6.00 4.76
C LYS A 28 -0.95 4.48 4.92
N VAL A 29 0.15 3.80 4.57
CA VAL A 29 0.32 2.36 4.79
C VAL A 29 0.43 2.05 6.28
N GLN A 30 1.13 2.89 7.05
CA GLN A 30 1.25 2.70 8.49
C GLN A 30 -0.11 2.75 9.19
N ASP A 31 -0.97 3.71 8.85
CA ASP A 31 -2.32 3.78 9.41
C ASP A 31 -3.19 2.60 8.98
N TRP A 32 -3.09 2.17 7.71
CA TRP A 32 -3.78 0.97 7.23
C TRP A 32 -3.38 -0.31 7.98
N LEU A 33 -2.10 -0.43 8.37
CA LEU A 33 -1.60 -1.52 9.22
C LEU A 33 -2.20 -1.44 10.63
N LYS A 34 -2.20 -0.25 11.24
CA LYS A 34 -2.79 -0.04 12.58
C LYS A 34 -4.27 -0.39 12.62
N GLU A 35 -5.03 -0.04 11.58
CA GLU A 35 -6.46 -0.38 11.45
C GLU A 35 -6.70 -1.90 11.48
N ARG A 36 -5.69 -2.71 11.13
CA ARG A 36 -5.72 -4.18 11.13
C ARG A 36 -5.03 -4.80 12.33
N ASN A 37 -4.75 -4.01 13.38
CA ASN A 37 -4.00 -4.44 14.56
C ASN A 37 -2.55 -4.86 14.29
N HIS A 38 -1.95 -4.39 13.19
CA HIS A 38 -0.52 -4.55 12.94
C HIS A 38 0.26 -3.33 13.39
N ASN A 39 1.40 -3.55 14.04
CA ASN A 39 2.29 -2.47 14.44
C ASN A 39 3.20 -2.09 13.26
N PRO A 40 3.09 -0.87 12.71
CA PRO A 40 3.87 -0.45 11.54
C PRO A 40 5.37 -0.42 11.81
N LYS A 41 5.81 -0.31 13.07
CA LYS A 41 7.23 -0.33 13.41
C LYS A 41 7.88 -1.69 13.15
N ASP A 42 7.10 -2.76 13.07
CA ASP A 42 7.60 -4.12 12.80
C ASP A 42 7.85 -4.36 11.31
N TYR A 43 7.41 -3.45 10.44
CA TYR A 43 7.55 -3.56 9.00
C TYR A 43 8.46 -2.47 8.43
N VAL A 44 9.18 -2.83 7.37
CA VAL A 44 9.79 -1.90 6.42
C VAL A 44 8.84 -1.83 5.24
N ILE A 45 8.41 -0.62 4.90
CA ILE A 45 7.49 -0.35 3.79
C ILE A 45 8.33 0.14 2.61
N ARG A 46 8.18 -0.52 1.46
CA ARG A 46 8.83 -0.12 0.21
C ARG A 46 7.79 0.06 -0.88
N PHE A 47 8.00 1.06 -1.72
CA PHE A 47 7.13 1.37 -2.84
C PHE A 47 7.86 1.13 -4.14
N HIS A 48 7.31 0.26 -4.98
CA HIS A 48 7.82 -0.01 -6.31
C HIS A 48 6.92 0.65 -7.32
N GLN A 49 7.37 1.77 -7.87
CA GLN A 49 6.65 2.49 -8.93
C GLN A 49 6.90 1.79 -10.27
N LYS A 50 5.83 1.43 -10.96
CA LYS A 50 5.84 0.86 -12.31
C LYS A 50 4.94 1.69 -13.21
N MET A 51 5.30 1.74 -14.49
CA MET A 51 4.41 2.30 -15.50
C MET A 51 3.20 1.39 -15.61
N ALA A 52 1.99 1.97 -15.52
CA ALA A 52 0.80 1.17 -15.71
C ALA A 52 0.72 0.67 -17.16
N PRO A 53 0.26 -0.57 -17.40
CA PRO A 53 0.04 -1.06 -18.75
C PRO A 53 -1.02 -0.22 -19.46
N VAL A 54 -0.88 -0.09 -20.78
CA VAL A 54 -1.80 0.66 -21.64
C VAL A 54 -3.24 0.15 -21.45
N GLY A 55 -4.19 1.06 -21.21
CA GLY A 55 -5.59 0.73 -20.90
C GLY A 55 -5.95 0.67 -19.41
N SER A 56 -5.00 0.96 -18.51
CA SER A 56 -5.28 1.09 -17.06
C SER A 56 -5.93 2.43 -16.71
N ASN A 57 -6.80 2.45 -15.68
CA ASN A 57 -7.43 3.66 -15.16
C ASN A 57 -6.47 4.64 -14.44
N SER A 58 -5.22 4.23 -14.20
CA SER A 58 -4.15 5.05 -13.61
C SER A 58 -2.94 5.03 -14.52
N SER A 59 -2.21 6.14 -14.60
CA SER A 59 -0.96 6.22 -15.37
C SER A 59 0.22 5.59 -14.61
N VAL A 60 0.13 5.57 -13.28
CA VAL A 60 1.13 4.97 -12.40
C VAL A 60 0.54 3.78 -11.65
N MET A 61 1.27 2.66 -11.67
CA MET A 61 1.01 1.52 -10.80
C MET A 61 2.04 1.53 -9.67
N VAL A 62 1.58 1.39 -8.43
CA VAL A 62 2.47 1.22 -7.27
C VAL A 62 2.24 -0.15 -6.67
N GLU A 63 3.32 -0.87 -6.43
CA GLU A 63 3.33 -2.08 -5.61
C GLU A 63 3.89 -1.75 -4.24
N ILE A 64 3.22 -2.24 -3.20
CA ILE A 64 3.59 -2.00 -1.81
C ILE A 64 4.23 -3.29 -1.29
N GLU A 65 5.52 -3.21 -1.01
CA GLU A 65 6.27 -4.31 -0.42
C GLU A 65 6.37 -4.07 1.08
N LEU A 66 5.97 -5.08 1.85
CA LEU A 66 6.15 -5.13 3.30
C LEU A 66 7.24 -6.15 3.60
N ILE A 67 8.17 -5.79 4.48
CA ILE A 67 9.22 -6.69 4.96
C ILE A 67 9.22 -6.63 6.48
N ARG A 68 9.06 -7.76 7.18
CA ARG A 68 9.15 -7.75 8.64
C ARG A 68 10.60 -7.53 9.07
N LYS A 69 10.80 -6.67 10.06
CA LYS A 69 12.12 -6.38 10.64
C LYS A 69 12.66 -7.54 11.47
N ASP A 70 11.77 -8.39 11.98
CA ASP A 70 12.15 -9.59 12.74
C ASP A 70 12.68 -10.74 11.85
N GLY A 71 12.64 -10.59 10.52
CA GLY A 71 13.14 -11.57 9.57
C GLY A 71 12.15 -12.67 9.21
N GLN A 72 10.96 -12.71 9.82
CA GLN A 72 9.89 -13.62 9.38
C GLN A 72 9.26 -13.13 8.07
N PRO A 73 8.67 -14.04 7.29
CA PRO A 73 7.83 -13.65 6.16
C PRO A 73 6.64 -12.81 6.64
N VAL A 74 6.22 -11.84 5.82
CA VAL A 74 4.94 -11.16 6.02
C VAL A 74 3.81 -12.13 5.72
N ASP A 75 2.74 -12.06 6.49
CA ASP A 75 1.55 -12.88 6.28
C ASP A 75 0.99 -12.72 4.86
N GLU A 76 0.72 -13.84 4.19
CA GLU A 76 0.27 -13.85 2.79
C GLU A 76 -1.02 -13.05 2.58
N TRP A 77 -1.97 -13.15 3.52
CA TRP A 77 -3.22 -12.41 3.46
C TRP A 77 -2.99 -10.89 3.52
N LEU A 78 -1.97 -10.43 4.26
CA LEU A 78 -1.62 -9.02 4.37
C LEU A 78 -1.02 -8.52 3.05
N LEU A 79 -0.16 -9.32 2.42
CA LEU A 79 0.41 -9.04 1.09
C LEU A 79 -0.68 -9.01 0.00
N GLN A 80 -1.66 -9.91 0.07
CA GLN A 80 -2.79 -9.93 -0.85
C GLN A 80 -3.69 -8.72 -0.67
N GLU A 81 -4.05 -8.36 0.56
CA GLU A 81 -4.94 -7.22 0.82
C GLU A 81 -4.25 -5.87 0.50
N ILE A 82 -2.96 -5.72 0.83
CA ILE A 82 -2.26 -4.45 0.59
C ILE A 82 -2.03 -4.19 -0.91
N ASN A 83 -1.86 -5.25 -1.71
CA ASN A 83 -1.68 -5.15 -3.16
C ASN A 83 -2.95 -5.47 -3.96
N ARG A 84 -4.11 -5.60 -3.30
CA ARG A 84 -5.37 -5.97 -3.94
C ARG A 84 -5.70 -5.04 -5.10
N GLN A 85 -5.88 -5.65 -6.27
CA GLN A 85 -6.45 -5.00 -7.44
C GLN A 85 -7.97 -5.08 -7.31
N SER A 86 -8.65 -3.93 -7.47
CA SER A 86 -10.11 -3.87 -7.40
C SER A 86 -10.77 -4.63 -8.54
#